data_AF-G8Y0Z2-F1
#
_entry.id   AF-G8Y0Z2-F1
#
_cell.length_a   1.000
_cell.length_b   1.000
_cell.length_c   1.000
_cell.angle_alpha   90.00
_cell.angle_beta   90.00
_cell.angle_gamma   90.00
#
_symmetry.space_group_name_H-M   'P 1'
#
loop_
_entity.id
_entity.type
_entity.pdbx_description
1 polymer ?
#
loop_
_entity_poly.entity_id
_entity_poly.type
_entity_poly.pdbx_seq_one_letter_code
_entity_poly.pdbx_strand_id
1 'polypeptide(L)'
;MFGFTAASISRNIWRSGLVATQSQSFVNSSLKPSLLGFARFKHEYAPRFKKLRKAFKGRVSVSTGGSIKGKTLEFGEYGLRLKSNGVRMTAKQLQEADKVIRREIRPSGATLVTRFVCNTPVCIKGNQTRMGKGKGSFSHFACRVKTGKVLFEIMGDVHEKVAKESLRKASDKLPGVFEIIDRSAQIRISPTHCIDRPETVDYVEKLSKNPTKKWANIQSSKEDVYRLYRGR
;
A
#
# COMPACT_ATOMS: atom_id res chain seq x y z
N MET A 1 93.61 4.44 2.06
CA MET A 1 94.09 4.86 3.38
C MET A 1 93.08 4.32 4.40
N PHE A 2 93.57 3.42 5.29
CA PHE A 2 93.02 2.86 6.54
C PHE A 2 91.54 3.13 6.91
N GLY A 3 90.73 2.19 7.40
CA GLY A 3 91.01 0.86 7.96
C GLY A 3 89.71 0.17 8.41
N PHE A 4 89.84 -1.10 8.79
CA PHE A 4 88.82 -1.98 9.34
C PHE A 4 88.45 -1.63 10.79
N THR A 5 87.19 -1.86 11.21
CA THR A 5 86.84 -2.64 12.43
C THR A 5 85.36 -3.08 12.47
N ALA A 6 85.18 -4.41 12.49
CA ALA A 6 84.26 -5.29 13.25
C ALA A 6 82.85 -4.85 13.76
N ALA A 7 81.87 -5.65 13.31
CA ALA A 7 80.96 -6.52 14.07
C ALA A 7 79.90 -5.96 15.05
N SER A 8 78.63 -6.24 14.74
CA SER A 8 77.79 -7.27 15.40
C SER A 8 76.36 -6.85 15.82
N ILE A 9 75.43 -7.80 15.62
CA ILE A 9 74.24 -8.09 16.44
C ILE A 9 72.93 -7.30 16.17
N SER A 10 72.01 -8.01 15.50
CA SER A 10 70.68 -8.39 16.02
C SER A 10 69.40 -7.67 15.54
N ARG A 11 68.56 -8.53 14.95
CA ARG A 11 67.09 -8.66 15.05
C ARG A 11 66.23 -7.68 14.26
N ASN A 12 65.75 -8.22 13.13
CA ASN A 12 64.43 -7.98 12.56
C ASN A 12 63.37 -7.76 13.63
N ILE A 13 62.60 -6.68 13.54
CA ILE A 13 61.25 -6.56 14.11
C ILE A 13 60.53 -5.33 13.47
N TRP A 14 59.55 -5.68 12.62
CA TRP A 14 58.25 -5.02 12.38
C TRP A 14 58.06 -3.84 11.38
N ARG A 15 57.10 -4.14 10.48
CA ARG A 15 55.95 -3.33 10.00
C ARG A 15 56.16 -2.42 8.79
N SER A 16 56.10 -3.05 7.61
CA SER A 16 55.45 -2.46 6.43
C SER A 16 53.92 -2.51 6.61
N GLY A 17 53.29 -1.37 6.87
CA GLY A 17 51.83 -1.21 6.82
C GLY A 17 51.36 -0.96 5.39
N LEU A 18 50.87 -2.00 4.72
CA LEU A 18 50.07 -1.88 3.49
C LEU A 18 48.63 -1.54 3.88
N VAL A 19 48.15 -0.38 3.47
CA VAL A 19 46.75 0.03 3.58
C VAL A 19 45.94 -0.72 2.52
N ALA A 20 45.21 -1.75 2.93
CA ALA A 20 44.24 -2.43 2.09
C ALA A 20 42.96 -1.58 2.00
N THR A 21 42.71 -0.97 0.85
CA THR A 21 41.41 -0.40 0.50
C THR A 21 40.40 -1.53 0.32
N GLN A 22 39.61 -1.82 1.37
CA GLN A 22 38.47 -2.73 1.26
C GLN A 22 37.33 -2.03 0.51
N SER A 23 37.12 -2.39 -0.74
CA SER A 23 35.86 -2.17 -1.44
C SER A 23 34.79 -3.00 -0.73
N GLN A 24 33.94 -2.37 0.08
CA GLN A 24 32.78 -3.03 0.64
C GLN A 24 31.78 -3.30 -0.49
N SER A 25 31.75 -4.54 -0.97
CA SER A 25 30.65 -5.05 -1.77
C SER A 25 29.39 -5.08 -0.90
N PHE A 26 28.46 -4.16 -1.14
CA PHE A 26 27.11 -4.24 -0.59
C PHE A 26 26.44 -5.50 -1.13
N VAL A 27 26.50 -6.58 -0.35
CA VAL A 27 25.62 -7.72 -0.52
C VAL A 27 24.20 -7.22 -0.30
N ASN A 28 23.45 -7.09 -1.40
CA ASN A 28 21.99 -6.95 -1.35
C ASN A 28 21.43 -8.22 -0.72
N SER A 29 21.32 -8.22 0.61
CA SER A 29 20.58 -9.24 1.33
C SER A 29 19.12 -9.14 0.90
N SER A 30 18.71 -10.03 0.01
CA SER A 30 17.31 -10.26 -0.33
C SER A 30 16.61 -10.84 0.90
N LEU A 31 16.27 -9.98 1.85
CA LEU A 31 15.37 -10.32 2.93
C LEU A 31 14.02 -10.59 2.26
N LYS A 32 13.74 -11.87 2.01
CA LYS A 32 12.39 -12.33 1.65
C LYS A 32 11.47 -11.78 2.74
N PRO A 33 10.42 -11.02 2.41
CA PRO A 33 9.50 -10.54 3.43
C PRO A 33 9.00 -11.77 4.19
N SER A 34 9.24 -11.76 5.51
CA SER A 34 8.81 -12.81 6.41
C SER A 34 7.36 -13.16 6.10
N LEU A 35 7.07 -14.46 6.00
CA LEU A 35 5.72 -15.03 5.96
C LEU A 35 4.99 -14.71 7.29
N LEU A 36 4.76 -13.43 7.57
CA LEU A 36 3.64 -13.02 8.41
C LEU A 36 2.44 -13.61 7.70
N GLY A 37 1.91 -14.71 8.26
CA GLY A 37 0.77 -15.40 7.74
C GLY A 37 -0.35 -14.40 7.57
N PHE A 38 -0.52 -13.90 6.34
CA PHE A 38 -1.61 -13.03 6.00
C PHE A 38 -2.87 -13.85 6.28
N ALA A 39 -3.59 -13.49 7.34
CA ALA A 39 -4.90 -14.03 7.59
C ALA A 39 -5.74 -13.70 6.35
N ARG A 40 -5.88 -14.68 5.46
CA ARG A 40 -6.65 -14.51 4.23
C ARG A 40 -8.04 -14.07 4.64
N PHE A 41 -8.39 -12.82 4.35
CA PHE A 41 -9.71 -12.29 4.66
C PHE A 41 -10.72 -12.93 3.71
N LYS A 42 -11.11 -14.18 3.98
CA LYS A 42 -12.08 -14.96 3.17
C LYS A 42 -13.43 -14.25 2.96
N HIS A 43 -13.65 -13.12 3.64
CA HIS A 43 -14.89 -12.35 3.72
C HIS A 43 -14.83 -10.99 3.02
N GLU A 44 -13.86 -10.74 2.14
CA GLU A 44 -13.75 -9.47 1.39
C GLU A 44 -15.01 -9.14 0.58
N TYR A 45 -15.60 -10.13 -0.09
CA TYR A 45 -16.81 -9.96 -0.90
C TYR A 45 -18.10 -9.97 -0.08
N ALA A 46 -18.07 -10.59 1.10
CA ALA A 46 -19.22 -10.83 1.97
C ALA A 46 -18.83 -10.60 3.44
N PRO A 47 -18.75 -9.33 3.88
CA PRO A 47 -18.38 -9.00 5.26
C PRO A 47 -19.42 -9.51 6.25
N ARG A 48 -18.95 -10.04 7.38
CA ARG A 48 -19.77 -10.64 8.44
C ARG A 48 -20.09 -9.63 9.54
N PHE A 49 -20.97 -8.67 9.25
CA PHE A 49 -21.42 -7.70 10.25
C PHE A 49 -22.36 -8.38 11.26
N LYS A 50 -22.09 -8.23 12.57
CA LYS A 50 -22.97 -8.76 13.65
C LYS A 50 -24.41 -8.25 13.53
N LYS A 51 -24.58 -6.96 13.20
CA LYS A 51 -25.89 -6.32 12.97
C LYS A 51 -25.90 -5.69 11.57
N LEU A 52 -26.52 -6.37 10.60
CA LEU A 52 -26.62 -5.87 9.23
C LEU A 52 -27.72 -4.80 9.12
N ARG A 53 -27.33 -3.55 8.80
CA ARG A 53 -28.26 -2.42 8.63
C ARG A 53 -28.33 -1.98 7.17
N LYS A 54 -29.51 -1.55 6.71
CA LYS A 54 -29.69 -0.99 5.36
C LYS A 54 -28.93 0.33 5.24
N ALA A 55 -27.97 0.45 4.30
CA ALA A 55 -27.17 1.67 4.13
C ALA A 55 -27.75 2.63 3.08
N PHE A 56 -27.61 3.95 3.27
CA PHE A 56 -27.93 4.93 2.23
C PHE A 56 -27.04 4.75 0.99
N LYS A 57 -27.51 5.21 -0.18
CA LYS A 57 -26.78 5.06 -1.46
C LYS A 57 -25.39 5.70 -1.39
N GLY A 58 -25.29 6.91 -0.81
CA GLY A 58 -24.07 7.71 -0.79
C GLY A 58 -23.57 8.06 -2.19
N ARG A 59 -22.30 8.48 -2.29
CA ARG A 59 -21.60 8.75 -3.55
C ARG A 59 -20.20 8.15 -3.49
N VAL A 60 -19.59 7.88 -4.64
CA VAL A 60 -18.16 7.54 -4.71
C VAL A 60 -17.40 8.83 -4.47
N SER A 61 -16.52 8.85 -3.47
CA SER A 61 -15.78 10.06 -3.12
C SER A 61 -14.73 10.38 -4.19
N VAL A 62 -14.74 11.60 -4.70
CA VAL A 62 -13.65 12.17 -5.49
C VAL A 62 -12.58 12.69 -4.52
N SER A 63 -11.32 12.37 -4.77
CA SER A 63 -10.23 12.69 -3.84
C SER A 63 -9.59 14.04 -4.18
N THR A 64 -10.32 15.13 -3.93
CA THR A 64 -9.87 16.49 -4.26
C THR A 64 -8.59 16.87 -3.52
N GLY A 65 -8.43 16.46 -2.26
CA GLY A 65 -7.21 16.68 -1.47
C GLY A 65 -6.03 15.75 -1.81
N GLY A 66 -5.98 15.18 -3.02
CA GLY A 66 -4.80 14.42 -3.48
C GLY A 66 -4.54 13.09 -2.75
N SER A 67 -5.55 12.48 -2.13
CA SER A 67 -5.32 11.25 -1.34
C SER A 67 -4.69 10.12 -2.16
N ILE A 68 -3.54 9.62 -1.69
CA ILE A 68 -2.78 8.51 -2.29
C ILE A 68 -3.12 7.13 -1.69
N LYS A 69 -4.01 7.07 -0.70
CA LYS A 69 -4.26 5.85 0.08
C LYS A 69 -4.81 4.72 -0.80
N GLY A 70 -4.06 3.61 -0.87
CA GLY A 70 -4.42 2.40 -1.63
C GLY A 70 -4.33 2.60 -3.15
N LYS A 71 -3.50 3.54 -3.61
CA LYS A 71 -3.19 3.78 -5.03
C LYS A 71 -1.81 3.27 -5.44
N THR A 72 -1.04 2.79 -4.47
CA THR A 72 0.26 2.15 -4.60
C THR A 72 0.15 0.64 -4.43
N LEU A 73 1.07 -0.09 -5.05
CA LEU A 73 1.29 -1.51 -4.78
C LEU A 73 1.96 -1.66 -3.41
N GLU A 74 1.47 -2.59 -2.60
CA GLU A 74 2.02 -2.85 -1.26
C GLU A 74 2.51 -4.28 -1.09
N PHE A 75 1.86 -5.26 -1.71
CA PHE A 75 2.13 -6.68 -1.52
C PHE A 75 2.72 -7.34 -2.77
N GLY A 76 2.14 -7.04 -3.94
CA GLY A 76 2.51 -7.67 -5.20
C GLY A 76 3.62 -6.98 -5.99
N GLU A 77 3.93 -7.58 -7.13
CA GLU A 77 4.83 -7.02 -8.17
C GLU A 77 4.03 -6.30 -9.26
N TYR A 78 2.91 -6.91 -9.64
CA TYR A 78 1.98 -6.41 -10.65
C TYR A 78 0.63 -6.14 -10.00
N GLY A 79 -0.11 -5.15 -10.50
CA GLY A 79 -1.48 -4.95 -10.04
C GLY A 79 -2.38 -4.25 -11.04
N LEU A 80 -3.68 -4.26 -10.73
CA LEU A 80 -4.72 -3.63 -11.54
C LEU A 80 -5.29 -2.42 -10.79
N ARG A 81 -5.14 -1.22 -11.36
CA ARG A 81 -5.69 0.02 -10.81
C ARG A 81 -6.79 0.61 -11.67
N LEU A 82 -7.69 1.36 -11.06
CA LEU A 82 -8.74 2.10 -11.78
C LEU A 82 -8.16 3.34 -12.46
N LYS A 83 -8.23 3.43 -13.80
CA LYS A 83 -7.82 4.59 -14.59
C LYS A 83 -8.93 5.63 -14.73
N SER A 84 -10.18 5.17 -14.87
CA SER A 84 -11.34 6.03 -15.07
C SER A 84 -11.77 6.80 -13.81
N ASN A 85 -12.84 7.58 -13.94
CA ASN A 85 -13.58 8.15 -12.81
C ASN A 85 -13.98 7.06 -11.79
N GLY A 86 -14.21 7.48 -10.55
CA GLY A 86 -14.59 6.55 -9.47
C GLY A 86 -15.89 5.82 -9.76
N VAL A 87 -15.89 4.50 -9.61
CA VAL A 87 -17.04 3.62 -9.90
C VAL A 87 -17.43 2.82 -8.67
N ARG A 88 -18.72 2.47 -8.58
CA ARG A 88 -19.22 1.50 -7.61
C ARG A 88 -19.24 0.11 -8.26
N MET A 89 -18.52 -0.83 -7.65
CA MET A 89 -18.41 -2.19 -8.15
C MET A 89 -19.17 -3.15 -7.24
N THR A 90 -19.90 -4.08 -7.84
CA THR A 90 -20.64 -5.11 -7.11
C THR A 90 -19.70 -6.25 -6.73
N ALA A 91 -20.01 -6.97 -5.65
CA ALA A 91 -19.25 -8.13 -5.22
C ALA A 91 -19.15 -9.20 -6.33
N LYS A 92 -20.23 -9.43 -7.09
CA LYS A 92 -20.26 -10.40 -8.19
C LYS A 92 -19.24 -10.05 -9.29
N GLN A 93 -19.21 -8.81 -9.76
CA GLN A 93 -18.24 -8.37 -10.78
C GLN A 93 -16.80 -8.60 -10.32
N LEU A 94 -16.52 -8.26 -9.06
CA LEU A 94 -15.18 -8.41 -8.48
C LEU A 94 -14.80 -9.89 -8.31
N GLN A 95 -15.75 -10.76 -7.95
CA GLN A 95 -15.55 -12.21 -7.92
C GLN A 95 -15.27 -12.81 -9.30
N GLU A 96 -15.95 -12.34 -10.34
CA GLU A 96 -15.68 -12.81 -11.71
C GLU A 96 -14.28 -12.41 -12.18
N ALA A 97 -13.84 -11.18 -11.89
CA ALA A 97 -12.47 -10.75 -12.15
C ALA A 97 -11.43 -11.58 -11.37
N ASP A 98 -11.68 -11.83 -10.07
CA ASP A 98 -10.84 -12.67 -9.21
C ASP A 98 -10.71 -14.11 -9.74
N LYS A 99 -11.81 -14.72 -10.18
CA LYS A 99 -11.80 -16.06 -10.81
C LYS A 99 -10.93 -16.11 -12.06
N VAL A 100 -11.01 -15.10 -12.92
CA VAL A 100 -10.20 -15.01 -14.14
C VAL A 100 -8.72 -14.98 -13.81
N ILE A 101 -8.30 -14.09 -12.90
CA ILE A 101 -6.90 -13.97 -12.49
C ILE A 101 -6.43 -15.29 -11.86
N ARG A 102 -7.20 -15.83 -10.90
CA ARG A 102 -6.86 -17.09 -10.21
C ARG A 102 -6.65 -18.24 -11.18
N ARG A 103 -7.47 -18.34 -12.22
CA ARG A 103 -7.35 -19.41 -13.23
C ARG A 103 -6.00 -19.34 -13.95
N GLU A 104 -5.52 -18.14 -14.27
CA GLU A 104 -4.29 -17.95 -15.05
C GLU A 104 -3.03 -18.03 -14.20
N ILE A 105 -3.07 -17.56 -12.96
CA ILE A 105 -1.90 -17.63 -12.07
C ILE A 105 -1.75 -18.98 -11.36
N ARG A 106 -2.80 -19.82 -11.33
CA ARG A 106 -2.77 -21.13 -10.62
C ARG A 106 -1.57 -22.02 -11.00
N PRO A 107 -1.17 -22.13 -12.29
CA PRO A 107 -0.01 -22.95 -12.67
C PRO A 107 1.32 -22.44 -12.11
N SER A 108 1.48 -21.12 -11.97
CA SER A 108 2.70 -20.49 -11.46
C SER A 108 2.87 -20.56 -9.93
N GLY A 109 1.85 -21.00 -9.19
CA GLY A 109 1.87 -20.97 -7.72
C GLY A 109 1.78 -19.57 -7.10
N ALA A 110 1.63 -18.52 -7.92
CA ALA A 110 1.50 -17.16 -7.45
C ALA A 110 0.17 -16.91 -6.73
N THR A 111 0.20 -15.95 -5.81
CA THR A 111 -0.92 -15.59 -4.96
C THR A 111 -1.55 -14.28 -5.40
N LEU A 112 -2.86 -14.30 -5.58
CA LEU A 112 -3.67 -13.11 -5.80
C LEU A 112 -4.05 -12.47 -4.46
N VAL A 113 -3.66 -11.21 -4.30
CA VAL A 113 -4.02 -10.34 -3.18
C VAL A 113 -5.07 -9.33 -3.65
N THR A 114 -6.13 -9.18 -2.86
CA THR A 114 -7.22 -8.24 -3.07
C THR A 114 -7.05 -7.02 -2.15
N ARG A 115 -7.21 -5.81 -2.70
CA ARG A 115 -6.96 -4.53 -1.99
C ARG A 115 -8.24 -3.80 -1.58
N PHE A 116 -9.39 -4.46 -1.72
CA PHE A 116 -10.71 -3.90 -1.44
C PHE A 116 -11.54 -4.85 -0.58
N VAL A 117 -12.58 -4.28 0.05
CA VAL A 117 -13.64 -5.03 0.72
C VAL A 117 -14.97 -4.44 0.25
N CYS A 118 -15.93 -5.31 -0.07
CA CYS A 118 -17.29 -4.94 -0.40
C CYS A 118 -18.07 -4.60 0.87
N ASN A 119 -17.76 -3.45 1.47
CA ASN A 119 -18.28 -3.06 2.78
C ASN A 119 -19.69 -2.46 2.76
N THR A 120 -20.23 -2.11 1.59
CA THR A 120 -21.49 -1.36 1.50
C THR A 120 -22.65 -2.29 1.15
N PRO A 121 -23.64 -2.50 2.05
CA PRO A 121 -24.83 -3.27 1.73
C PRO A 121 -25.77 -2.48 0.82
N VAL A 122 -26.08 -3.04 -0.35
CA VAL A 122 -26.99 -2.45 -1.33
C VAL A 122 -28.36 -3.11 -1.20
N CYS A 123 -29.38 -2.28 -1.01
CA CYS A 123 -30.78 -2.72 -1.01
C CYS A 123 -31.45 -2.27 -2.30
N ILE A 124 -32.24 -3.15 -2.92
CA ILE A 124 -32.95 -2.90 -4.17
C ILE A 124 -34.43 -3.16 -3.95
N LYS A 125 -35.26 -2.30 -4.50
CA LYS A 125 -36.72 -2.50 -4.55
C LYS A 125 -37.05 -3.26 -5.84
N GLY A 126 -37.95 -4.24 -5.78
CA GLY A 126 -38.31 -5.04 -6.95
C GLY A 126 -38.91 -4.20 -8.06
N ASN A 127 -38.53 -4.46 -9.31
CA ASN A 127 -38.98 -3.69 -10.48
C ASN A 127 -40.51 -3.68 -10.64
N GLN A 128 -41.18 -4.74 -10.20
CA GLN A 128 -42.64 -4.88 -10.26
C GLN A 128 -43.38 -3.97 -9.26
N THR A 129 -42.69 -3.40 -8.26
CA THR A 129 -43.33 -2.65 -7.18
C THR A 129 -43.27 -1.14 -7.41
N ARG A 130 -44.40 -0.44 -7.21
CA ARG A 130 -44.50 1.04 -7.35
C ARG A 130 -43.63 1.79 -6.33
N MET A 131 -43.39 3.07 -6.55
CA MET A 131 -42.65 3.96 -5.63
C MET A 131 -43.33 4.08 -4.25
N GLY A 132 -42.59 4.54 -3.22
CA GLY A 132 -43.09 4.65 -1.83
C GLY A 132 -42.95 3.37 -0.99
N LYS A 133 -43.75 3.20 0.07
CA LYS A 133 -43.79 2.01 0.96
C LYS A 133 -42.44 1.59 1.59
N GLY A 134 -41.55 2.56 1.79
CA GLY A 134 -40.24 2.33 2.41
C GLY A 134 -39.19 1.69 1.49
N LYS A 135 -38.11 1.21 2.11
CA LYS A 135 -36.89 0.75 1.42
C LYS A 135 -36.89 -0.76 1.18
N GLY A 136 -36.43 -1.18 0.00
CA GLY A 136 -36.33 -2.59 -0.40
C GLY A 136 -35.44 -3.48 0.49
N SER A 137 -35.41 -4.77 0.16
CA SER A 137 -34.59 -5.79 0.84
C SER A 137 -33.12 -5.70 0.44
N PHE A 138 -32.24 -6.35 1.22
CA PHE A 138 -30.82 -6.49 0.89
C PHE A 138 -30.66 -7.33 -0.39
N SER A 139 -29.77 -6.90 -1.28
CA SER A 139 -29.49 -7.60 -2.54
C SER A 139 -28.04 -8.09 -2.58
N HIS A 140 -27.07 -7.19 -2.46
CA HIS A 140 -25.65 -7.55 -2.58
C HIS A 140 -24.76 -6.54 -1.86
N PHE A 141 -23.50 -6.94 -1.64
CA PHE A 141 -22.46 -6.02 -1.20
C PHE A 141 -21.79 -5.34 -2.40
N ALA A 142 -21.39 -4.09 -2.20
CA ALA A 142 -20.65 -3.32 -3.18
C ALA A 142 -19.47 -2.59 -2.53
N CYS A 143 -18.49 -2.23 -3.35
CA CYS A 143 -17.37 -1.38 -2.98
C CYS A 143 -17.43 -0.05 -3.73
N ARG A 144 -17.04 1.05 -3.08
CA ARG A 144 -16.83 2.35 -3.73
C ARG A 144 -15.35 2.49 -4.06
N VAL A 145 -15.01 2.46 -5.34
CA VAL A 145 -13.63 2.49 -5.81
C VAL A 145 -13.34 3.89 -6.34
N LYS A 146 -12.34 4.55 -5.74
CA LYS A 146 -11.89 5.88 -6.17
C LYS A 146 -10.94 5.75 -7.36
N THR A 147 -10.82 6.80 -8.17
CA THR A 147 -9.82 6.87 -9.25
C THR A 147 -8.42 6.63 -8.72
N GLY A 148 -7.63 5.85 -9.47
CA GLY A 148 -6.26 5.45 -9.13
C GLY A 148 -6.15 4.36 -8.06
N LYS A 149 -7.26 3.92 -7.45
CA LYS A 149 -7.20 2.86 -6.43
C LYS A 149 -6.83 1.52 -7.06
N VAL A 150 -5.92 0.80 -6.42
CA VAL A 150 -5.54 -0.57 -6.78
C VAL A 150 -6.59 -1.55 -6.26
N LEU A 151 -6.97 -2.52 -7.10
CA LEU A 151 -7.95 -3.56 -6.77
C LEU A 151 -7.31 -4.91 -6.50
N PHE A 152 -6.42 -5.34 -7.39
CA PHE A 152 -5.79 -6.65 -7.36
C PHE A 152 -4.29 -6.50 -7.47
N GLU A 153 -3.57 -7.38 -6.78
CA GLU A 153 -2.12 -7.50 -6.84
C GLU A 153 -1.73 -8.97 -6.99
N ILE A 154 -0.76 -9.24 -7.85
CA ILE A 154 -0.18 -10.57 -8.03
C ILE A 154 1.15 -10.58 -7.28
N MET A 155 1.28 -11.51 -6.35
CA MET A 155 2.47 -11.73 -5.53
C MET A 155 3.04 -13.12 -5.83
N GLY A 156 4.33 -13.18 -6.17
CA GLY A 156 5.04 -14.42 -6.48
C GLY A 156 5.73 -14.35 -7.83
N ASP A 157 6.54 -15.37 -8.12
CA ASP A 157 7.33 -15.46 -9.34
C ASP A 157 6.42 -15.81 -10.53
N VAL A 158 6.14 -14.82 -11.37
CA VAL A 158 5.32 -14.94 -12.58
C VAL A 158 5.97 -14.12 -13.68
N HIS A 159 6.09 -14.72 -14.87
CA HIS A 159 6.53 -13.99 -16.04
C HIS A 159 5.60 -12.81 -16.34
N GLU A 160 6.17 -11.62 -16.51
CA GLU A 160 5.45 -10.34 -16.68
C GLU A 160 4.30 -10.43 -17.68
N LYS A 161 4.55 -11.01 -18.86
CA LYS A 161 3.53 -11.17 -19.92
C LYS A 161 2.28 -11.91 -19.43
N VAL A 162 2.45 -12.98 -18.66
CA VAL A 162 1.34 -13.78 -18.11
C VAL A 162 0.58 -12.99 -17.06
N ALA A 163 1.30 -12.30 -16.17
CA ALA A 163 0.68 -11.43 -15.16
C ALA A 163 -0.14 -10.31 -15.82
N LYS A 164 0.44 -9.59 -16.79
CA LYS A 164 -0.24 -8.50 -17.51
C LYS A 164 -1.44 -9.00 -18.32
N GLU A 165 -1.35 -10.15 -18.97
CA GLU A 165 -2.47 -10.73 -19.72
C GLU A 165 -3.64 -11.11 -18.79
N SER A 166 -3.35 -11.70 -17.63
CA SER A 166 -4.37 -12.06 -16.64
C SER A 166 -5.11 -10.87 -16.08
N LEU A 167 -4.38 -9.79 -15.78
CA LEU A 167 -4.95 -8.53 -15.30
C LEU A 167 -5.77 -7.84 -16.39
N ARG A 168 -5.35 -7.93 -17.66
CA ARG A 168 -6.14 -7.43 -18.80
C ARG A 168 -7.48 -8.15 -18.91
N LYS A 169 -7.48 -9.48 -18.94
CA LYS A 169 -8.73 -10.27 -19.03
C LYS A 169 -9.65 -10.04 -17.84
N ALA A 170 -9.09 -9.81 -16.65
CA ALA A 170 -9.85 -9.44 -15.47
C ALA A 170 -10.50 -8.07 -15.59
N SER A 171 -9.81 -7.10 -16.21
CA SER A 171 -10.33 -5.76 -16.45
C SER A 171 -11.59 -5.75 -17.32
N ASP A 172 -11.66 -6.65 -18.31
CA ASP A 172 -12.83 -6.80 -19.19
C ASP A 172 -14.10 -7.25 -18.44
N LYS A 173 -13.97 -7.78 -17.22
CA LYS A 173 -15.11 -8.20 -16.37
C LYS A 173 -15.63 -7.08 -15.45
N LEU A 174 -14.90 -5.98 -15.35
CA LEU A 174 -15.18 -4.92 -14.39
C LEU A 174 -15.82 -3.69 -15.05
N PRO A 175 -16.71 -2.97 -14.35
CA PRO A 175 -17.28 -1.73 -14.86
C PRO A 175 -16.27 -0.59 -14.67
N GLY A 176 -15.47 -0.29 -15.68
CA GLY A 176 -14.52 0.83 -15.67
C GLY A 176 -13.37 0.62 -16.65
N VAL A 177 -12.53 1.65 -16.77
CA VAL A 177 -11.26 1.52 -17.51
C VAL A 177 -10.15 1.33 -16.50
N PHE A 178 -9.36 0.29 -16.69
CA PHE A 178 -8.28 -0.07 -15.78
C PHE A 178 -6.93 0.10 -16.45
N GLU A 179 -5.91 0.11 -15.61
CA GLU A 179 -4.52 0.20 -16.01
C GLU A 179 -3.73 -0.80 -15.18
N ILE A 180 -2.82 -1.49 -15.86
CA ILE A 180 -1.91 -2.43 -15.23
C ILE A 180 -0.69 -1.64 -14.75
N ILE A 181 -0.24 -1.92 -13.53
CA ILE A 181 0.87 -1.23 -12.90
C ILE A 181 1.91 -2.20 -12.37
N ASP A 182 3.15 -1.72 -12.41
CA ASP A 182 4.33 -2.37 -11.85
C ASP A 182 4.83 -1.52 -10.66
N ARG A 183 5.81 -2.00 -9.88
CA ARG A 183 6.30 -1.28 -8.68
C ARG A 183 6.90 0.10 -8.97
N SER A 184 7.42 0.32 -10.17
CA SER A 184 7.98 1.60 -10.62
C SER A 184 6.91 2.62 -11.06
N ALA A 185 5.63 2.22 -11.15
CA ALA A 185 4.59 3.08 -11.67
C ALA A 185 4.28 4.27 -10.72
N GLN A 186 4.18 5.47 -11.31
CA GLN A 186 3.76 6.68 -10.59
C GLN A 186 2.33 6.54 -10.02
N ILE A 187 2.03 7.27 -8.96
CA ILE A 187 0.74 7.22 -8.26
C ILE A 187 -0.31 8.04 -9.01
N ARG A 188 -1.39 7.39 -9.47
CA ARG A 188 -2.48 8.09 -10.17
C ARG A 188 -3.39 8.84 -9.18
N ILE A 189 -3.51 10.16 -9.28
CA ILE A 189 -4.45 10.92 -8.43
C ILE A 189 -5.81 11.08 -9.12
N SER A 190 -5.77 11.54 -10.37
CA SER A 190 -6.93 11.84 -11.20
C SER A 190 -6.87 11.02 -12.50
N PRO A 191 -7.91 11.06 -13.35
CA PRO A 191 -7.87 10.35 -14.63
C PRO A 191 -6.70 10.78 -15.52
N THR A 192 -6.27 12.03 -15.39
CA THR A 192 -5.22 12.63 -16.23
C THR A 192 -3.87 12.73 -15.50
N HIS A 193 -3.88 12.97 -14.19
CA HIS A 193 -2.69 13.36 -13.43
C HIS A 193 -2.15 12.25 -12.54
N CYS A 194 -0.84 12.02 -12.63
CA CYS A 194 -0.05 11.14 -11.76
C CYS A 194 0.98 11.97 -10.98
N ILE A 195 1.36 11.48 -9.80
CA ILE A 195 2.44 12.06 -8.98
C ILE A 195 3.43 10.98 -8.59
N ASP A 196 4.64 11.41 -8.25
CA ASP A 196 5.59 10.57 -7.56
C ASP A 196 5.22 10.41 -6.08
N ARG A 197 5.83 9.43 -5.41
CA ARG A 197 5.60 9.20 -3.99
C ARG A 197 6.12 10.44 -3.21
N PRO A 198 5.26 11.10 -2.40
CA PRO A 198 5.71 12.26 -1.65
C PRO A 198 6.73 11.86 -0.59
N GLU A 199 7.65 12.77 -0.29
CA GLU A 199 8.66 12.60 0.75
C GLU A 199 8.04 12.47 2.14
N THR A 200 8.74 11.77 3.03
CA THR A 200 8.31 11.63 4.43
C THR A 200 8.59 12.92 5.18
N VAL A 201 7.57 13.43 5.88
CA VAL A 201 7.65 14.68 6.64
C VAL A 201 7.62 14.38 8.14
N ASP A 202 8.56 14.94 8.89
CA ASP A 202 8.46 14.95 10.36
C ASP A 202 7.44 16.01 10.80
N TYR A 203 6.27 15.53 11.23
CA TYR A 203 5.19 16.39 11.70
C TYR A 203 5.45 16.98 13.08
N VAL A 204 6.29 16.36 13.91
CA VAL A 204 6.65 16.90 15.24
C VAL A 204 7.52 18.12 15.05
N GLU A 205 8.55 18.03 14.20
CA GLU A 205 9.36 19.21 13.86
C GLU A 205 8.52 20.31 13.23
N LYS A 206 7.63 19.97 12.29
CA LYS A 206 6.75 20.94 11.65
C LYS A 206 5.84 21.65 12.65
N LEU A 207 5.32 20.90 13.63
CA LEU A 207 4.49 21.44 14.71
C LEU A 207 5.31 22.28 15.70
N SER A 208 6.55 21.90 15.99
CA SER A 208 7.43 22.69 16.87
C SER A 208 7.86 24.00 16.22
N LYS A 209 8.11 24.02 14.90
CA LYS A 209 8.42 25.24 14.13
C LYS A 209 7.25 26.22 14.12
N ASN A 210 6.02 25.71 13.95
CA ASN A 210 4.79 26.51 13.91
C ASN A 210 3.78 25.96 14.94
N PRO A 211 3.95 26.27 16.24
CA PRO A 211 3.17 25.66 17.30
C PRO A 211 1.73 26.15 17.30
N THR A 212 0.80 25.21 17.49
CA THR A 212 -0.60 25.56 17.82
C THR A 212 -0.66 26.09 19.25
N LYS A 213 -1.66 26.93 19.56
CA LYS A 213 -1.87 27.43 20.94
C LYS A 213 -1.95 26.32 21.97
N LYS A 214 -2.63 25.21 21.63
CA LYS A 214 -2.72 24.03 22.51
C LYS A 214 -1.35 23.38 22.72
N TRP A 215 -0.56 23.23 21.66
CA TRP A 215 0.78 22.64 21.76
C TRP A 215 1.71 23.53 22.59
N ALA A 216 1.72 24.84 22.34
CA ALA A 216 2.50 25.79 23.12
C ALA A 216 2.12 25.73 24.60
N ASN A 217 0.83 25.76 24.93
CA ASN A 217 0.37 25.63 26.32
C ASN A 217 0.78 24.30 26.96
N ILE A 218 0.77 23.20 26.21
CA ILE A 218 1.27 21.90 26.72
C ILE A 218 2.77 21.96 26.99
N GLN A 219 3.56 22.64 26.16
CA GLN A 219 4.99 22.80 26.43
C GLN A 219 5.22 23.69 27.65
N SER A 220 4.54 24.85 27.75
CA SER A 220 4.64 25.73 28.91
C SER A 220 4.21 25.02 30.19
N SER A 221 3.15 24.20 30.15
CA SER A 221 2.72 23.42 31.32
C SER A 221 3.78 22.43 31.83
N LYS A 222 4.80 22.06 31.03
CA LYS A 222 5.90 21.21 31.46
C LYS A 222 7.03 21.99 32.15
N GLU A 223 7.09 23.30 31.97
CA GLU A 223 8.06 24.15 32.64
C GLU A 223 7.86 24.06 34.16
N ASP A 224 8.96 24.15 34.91
CA ASP A 224 8.95 23.89 36.36
C ASP A 224 8.02 24.86 37.12
N VAL A 225 7.91 26.10 36.66
CA VAL A 225 7.03 27.13 37.23
C VAL A 225 5.57 26.69 37.24
N TYR A 226 5.11 25.96 36.23
CA TYR A 226 3.73 25.45 36.18
C TYR A 226 3.63 24.05 36.79
N ARG A 227 4.64 23.21 36.58
CA ARG A 227 4.64 21.81 37.03
C ARG A 227 4.67 21.68 38.54
N LEU A 228 5.49 22.48 39.24
CA LEU A 228 5.64 22.44 40.70
C LEU A 228 4.41 23.01 41.43
N TYR A 229 3.73 23.99 40.82
CA TYR A 229 2.67 24.75 41.48
C TYR A 229 1.24 24.37 41.03
N ARG A 230 1.06 23.28 40.27
CA ARG A 230 -0.25 22.85 39.78
C ARG A 230 -1.20 22.27 40.86
N GLY A 231 -0.69 21.98 42.06
CA GLY A 231 -1.49 21.54 43.21
C GLY A 231 -2.20 20.19 43.04
N ARG A 232 -1.68 19.31 42.17
CA ARG A 232 -2.15 17.94 41.94
C ARG A 232 -1.00 16.98 41.71
#